data_AF-A0A151E3N6-F1
#
_entry.id   AF-A0A151E3N6-F1
#
_cell.length_a   1.000
_cell.length_b   1.000
_cell.length_c   1.000
_cell.angle_alpha   90.00
_cell.angle_beta   90.00
_cell.angle_gamma   90.00
#
_symmetry.space_group_name_H-M   'P 1'
#
loop_
_entity.id
_entity.type
_entity.pdbx_description
1 polymer ?
#
loop_
_entity_poly.entity_id
_entity_poly.type
_entity_poly.pdbx_seq_one_letter_code
_entity_poly.pdbx_strand_id
1 'polypeptide(L)'
;MEKDLYTKIGSWAFLIGILIALLVGLYTAYTIESDDAAMFLGTDTGGWVVWLLVILGAIVGIISFIGKGTITAKEGPGFLTAGIALLVMAPAFWGMSVWITGPWIGGLLAGVSMSLAIFVAPAVGLLAIKAIWEIGKDV
;
A
#
# COMPACT_ATOMS: atom_id res chain seq x y z
N MET A 1 9.86 -0.61 -27.00
CA MET A 1 9.11 -1.81 -26.58
C MET A 1 9.29 -2.09 -25.09
N GLU A 2 10.51 -2.08 -24.53
CA GLU A 2 10.74 -2.31 -23.09
C GLU A 2 10.10 -1.28 -22.14
N LYS A 3 10.14 0.02 -22.48
CA LYS A 3 9.54 1.08 -21.65
C LYS A 3 8.02 0.87 -21.45
N ASP A 4 7.35 0.30 -22.45
CA ASP A 4 5.93 -0.04 -22.38
C ASP A 4 5.69 -1.22 -21.42
N LEU A 5 6.57 -2.22 -21.43
CA LEU A 5 6.47 -3.39 -20.56
C LEU A 5 6.62 -3.04 -19.07
N TYR A 6 7.67 -2.29 -18.68
CA TYR A 6 7.87 -1.92 -17.26
C TYR A 6 6.74 -1.03 -16.73
N THR A 7 6.21 -0.14 -17.58
CA THR A 7 5.06 0.71 -17.26
C THR A 7 3.82 -0.12 -17.02
N LYS A 8 3.55 -1.10 -17.89
CA LYS A 8 2.43 -2.03 -17.72
C LYS A 8 2.58 -2.87 -16.45
N ILE A 9 3.76 -3.45 -16.20
CA ILE A 9 3.99 -4.27 -15.00
C ILE A 9 3.78 -3.46 -13.72
N GLY A 10 4.37 -2.26 -13.64
CA GLY A 10 4.18 -1.39 -12.47
C GLY A 10 2.71 -0.98 -12.26
N SER A 11 2.02 -0.62 -13.35
CA SER A 11 0.60 -0.26 -13.30
C SER A 11 -0.29 -1.43 -12.86
N TRP A 12 -0.07 -2.63 -13.40
CA TRP A 12 -0.83 -3.83 -13.01
C TRP A 12 -0.53 -4.26 -11.58
N ALA A 13 0.74 -4.23 -11.16
CA ALA A 13 1.12 -4.53 -9.77
C ALA A 13 0.43 -3.58 -8.79
N PHE A 14 0.35 -2.29 -9.14
CA PHE A 14 -0.33 -1.29 -8.34
C PHE A 14 -1.84 -1.51 -8.27
N LEU A 15 -2.48 -1.77 -9.41
CA LEU A 15 -3.91 -2.05 -9.48
C LEU A 15 -4.29 -3.31 -8.68
N ILE A 16 -3.51 -4.38 -8.81
CA ILE A 16 -3.72 -5.64 -8.08
C ILE A 16 -3.56 -5.41 -6.59
N GLY A 17 -2.53 -4.66 -6.16
CA GLY A 17 -2.34 -4.30 -4.75
C GLY A 17 -3.54 -3.56 -4.15
N ILE A 18 -4.09 -2.58 -4.89
CA ILE A 18 -5.31 -1.86 -4.47
C ILE A 18 -6.50 -2.81 -4.40
N LEU A 19 -6.69 -3.66 -5.41
CA LEU A 19 -7.82 -4.58 -5.44
C LEU A 19 -7.80 -5.55 -4.25
N ILE A 20 -6.62 -6.10 -3.94
CA ILE A 20 -6.44 -6.95 -2.75
C ILE A 20 -6.76 -6.18 -1.47
N ALA A 21 -6.28 -4.94 -1.34
CA ALA A 21 -6.56 -4.11 -0.17
C ALA A 21 -8.07 -3.87 0.03
N LEU A 22 -8.82 -3.63 -1.06
CA LEU A 22 -10.27 -3.50 -1.02
C LEU A 22 -10.95 -4.80 -0.58
N LEU A 23 -10.51 -5.94 -1.11
CA LEU A 23 -11.04 -7.25 -0.73
C LEU A 23 -10.79 -7.58 0.74
N VAL A 24 -9.59 -7.28 1.25
CA VAL A 24 -9.27 -7.43 2.69
C VAL A 24 -10.14 -6.53 3.55
N GLY A 25 -10.34 -5.28 3.12
CA GLY A 25 -11.25 -4.36 3.80
C GLY A 25 -12.68 -4.88 3.87
N LEU A 26 -13.23 -5.35 2.75
CA LEU A 26 -14.57 -5.96 2.70
C LEU A 26 -14.66 -7.19 3.60
N TYR A 27 -13.64 -8.06 3.56
CA TYR A 27 -13.59 -9.25 4.40
C TYR A 27 -13.57 -8.87 5.89
N THR A 28 -12.75 -7.88 6.26
CA THR A 28 -12.65 -7.38 7.63
C THR A 28 -13.98 -6.78 8.10
N ALA A 29 -14.70 -6.07 7.23
CA ALA A 29 -16.02 -5.55 7.56
C ALA A 29 -17.05 -6.68 7.76
N TYR A 30 -17.00 -7.73 6.93
CA TYR A 30 -17.91 -8.87 7.00
C TYR A 30 -17.73 -9.71 8.28
N THR A 31 -16.49 -9.96 8.70
CA THR A 31 -16.21 -10.81 9.87
C THR A 31 -16.47 -10.14 11.22
N ILE A 32 -16.82 -8.85 11.24
CA ILE A 32 -17.16 -8.12 12.48
C ILE A 32 -18.43 -8.68 13.15
N GLU A 33 -19.36 -9.26 12.40
CA GLU A 33 -20.56 -9.88 12.97
C GLU A 33 -20.30 -11.25 13.62
N SER A 34 -19.12 -11.85 13.39
CA SER A 34 -18.87 -13.27 13.70
C SER A 34 -18.34 -13.54 15.11
N ASP A 35 -18.22 -12.54 15.99
CA ASP A 35 -17.49 -12.58 17.29
C ASP A 35 -16.01 -13.00 17.19
N ASP A 36 -15.51 -13.23 15.98
CA ASP A 36 -14.14 -13.63 15.66
C ASP A 36 -13.37 -12.40 15.10
N ALA A 37 -13.35 -11.33 15.89
CA ALA A 37 -12.73 -10.04 15.56
C ALA A 37 -11.19 -10.10 15.50
N ALA A 38 -10.62 -11.26 15.17
CA ALA A 38 -9.22 -11.39 14.82
C ALA A 38 -8.97 -10.60 13.54
N MET A 39 -8.04 -9.66 13.60
CA MET A 39 -7.58 -8.91 12.43
C MET A 39 -7.11 -9.91 11.37
N PHE A 40 -7.82 -10.02 10.23
CA PHE A 40 -7.55 -11.02 9.18
C PHE A 40 -6.06 -11.09 8.82
N LEU A 41 -5.40 -9.93 8.72
CA LEU A 41 -3.98 -9.80 8.41
C LEU A 41 -3.02 -10.44 9.44
N GLY A 42 -3.49 -10.72 10.65
CA GLY A 42 -2.75 -11.42 11.70
C GLY A 42 -2.94 -12.93 11.71
N THR A 43 -3.79 -13.48 10.86
CA THR A 43 -3.97 -14.93 10.68
C THR A 43 -2.90 -15.51 9.75
N ASP A 44 -2.70 -16.83 9.75
CA ASP A 44 -1.75 -17.49 8.83
C ASP A 44 -2.05 -17.16 7.36
N THR A 45 -3.33 -17.20 6.97
CA THR A 45 -3.77 -16.83 5.61
C THR A 45 -3.54 -15.35 5.35
N GLY A 46 -3.84 -14.48 6.30
CA GLY A 46 -3.58 -13.04 6.21
C GLY A 46 -2.09 -12.72 6.07
N GLY A 47 -1.22 -13.46 6.74
CA GLY A 47 0.23 -13.33 6.62
C GLY A 47 0.72 -13.54 5.18
N TRP A 48 0.16 -14.50 4.44
CA TRP A 48 0.45 -14.68 3.02
C TRP A 48 -0.03 -13.50 2.16
N VAL A 49 -1.18 -12.92 2.50
CA VAL A 49 -1.68 -11.70 1.83
C VAL A 49 -0.76 -10.51 2.11
N VAL A 50 -0.28 -10.35 3.34
CA VAL A 50 0.72 -9.34 3.71
C VAL A 50 1.99 -9.50 2.88
N TRP A 51 2.53 -10.72 2.79
CA TRP A 51 3.70 -10.99 1.95
C TRP A 51 3.49 -10.65 0.48
N LEU A 52 2.32 -11.01 -0.07
CA LEU A 52 1.97 -10.68 -1.45
C LEU A 52 1.94 -9.16 -1.67
N LEU A 53 1.30 -8.40 -0.77
CA LEU A 53 1.24 -6.95 -0.84
C LEU A 53 2.64 -6.32 -0.73
N VAL A 54 3.49 -6.81 0.18
CA VAL A 54 4.88 -6.35 0.32
C VAL A 54 5.67 -6.59 -0.98
N ILE A 55 5.55 -7.78 -1.58
CA ILE A 55 6.25 -8.11 -2.83
C ILE A 55 5.76 -7.24 -3.98
N LEU A 56 4.44 -7.06 -4.14
CA LEU A 56 3.89 -6.17 -5.17
C LEU A 56 4.37 -4.73 -4.97
N GLY A 57 4.38 -4.24 -3.73
CA GLY A 57 4.88 -2.93 -3.37
C GLY A 57 6.36 -2.75 -3.69
N ALA A 58 7.17 -3.76 -3.37
CA ALA A 58 8.59 -3.77 -3.70
C ALA A 58 8.82 -3.76 -5.21
N ILE A 59 8.03 -4.51 -6.00
CA ILE A 59 8.11 -4.47 -7.47
C ILE A 59 7.84 -3.07 -7.99
N VAL A 60 6.77 -2.40 -7.53
CA VAL A 60 6.45 -1.01 -7.92
C VAL A 60 7.59 -0.08 -7.51
N GLY A 61 8.11 -0.23 -6.29
CA GLY A 61 9.22 0.57 -5.77
C GLY A 61 10.50 0.41 -6.57
N ILE A 62 10.92 -0.82 -6.86
CA ILE A 62 12.14 -1.12 -7.62
C ILE A 62 12.04 -0.57 -9.04
N ILE A 63 10.92 -0.81 -9.73
CA ILE A 63 10.68 -0.28 -11.09
C ILE A 63 10.81 1.25 -11.08
N SER A 64 10.17 1.89 -10.10
CA SER A 64 10.20 3.36 -9.96
C SER A 64 11.58 3.89 -9.57
N PHE A 65 12.31 3.15 -8.73
CA PHE A 65 13.67 3.47 -8.31
C PHE A 65 14.63 3.49 -9.52
N ILE A 66 14.54 2.52 -10.43
CA ILE A 66 15.38 2.48 -11.64
C ILE A 66 14.93 3.50 -12.71
N GLY A 67 13.92 4.33 -12.43
CA GLY A 67 13.41 5.35 -13.35
C GLY A 67 12.70 4.74 -14.57
N LYS A 68 12.29 3.48 -14.49
CA LYS A 68 11.48 2.80 -15.51
C LYS A 68 10.05 2.71 -14.98
N GLY A 69 9.06 2.69 -15.85
CA GLY A 69 7.66 2.55 -15.44
C GLY A 69 6.90 3.87 -15.31
N THR A 70 5.82 3.85 -14.52
CA THR A 70 4.86 4.96 -14.40
C THR A 70 5.44 6.16 -13.66
N ILE A 71 6.11 5.94 -12.53
CA ILE A 71 6.59 7.03 -11.66
C ILE A 71 7.90 7.58 -12.21
N THR A 72 7.81 8.70 -12.92
CA THR A 72 8.98 9.42 -13.44
C THR A 72 9.57 10.37 -12.40
N ALA A 73 10.75 10.94 -12.64
CA ALA A 73 11.36 11.94 -11.75
C ALA A 73 10.45 13.16 -11.50
N LYS A 74 9.58 13.50 -12.46
CA LYS A 74 8.59 14.58 -12.30
C LYS A 74 7.42 14.20 -11.38
N GLU A 75 7.11 12.91 -11.30
CA GLU A 75 5.97 12.38 -10.54
C GLU A 75 6.40 11.85 -9.16
N GLY A 76 7.70 11.63 -8.95
CA GLY A 76 8.30 11.14 -7.71
C GLY A 76 7.82 11.87 -6.45
N PRO A 77 7.89 13.22 -6.38
CA PRO A 77 7.41 13.96 -5.22
C PRO A 77 5.92 13.78 -4.95
N GLY A 78 5.09 13.77 -6.01
CA GLY A 78 3.65 13.55 -5.89
C GLY A 78 3.32 12.15 -5.39
N PHE A 79 4.01 11.13 -5.91
CA PHE A 79 3.86 9.76 -5.45
C PHE A 79 4.30 9.56 -4.00
N LEU A 80 5.46 10.12 -3.60
CA LEU A 80 5.91 10.09 -2.20
C LEU A 80 4.89 10.75 -1.28
N THR A 81 4.34 11.90 -1.67
CA THR A 81 3.32 12.61 -0.88
C THR A 81 2.05 11.77 -0.71
N ALA A 82 1.51 11.22 -1.81
CA ALA A 82 0.34 10.36 -1.77
C ALA A 82 0.61 9.08 -0.98
N GLY A 83 1.79 8.49 -1.14
CA GLY A 83 2.17 7.27 -0.45
C GLY A 83 2.36 7.47 1.05
N ILE A 84 2.93 8.59 1.49
CA ILE A 84 2.98 8.98 2.90
C ILE A 84 1.55 9.18 3.45
N ALA A 85 0.66 9.83 2.69
CA ALA A 85 -0.73 9.97 3.11
C ALA A 85 -1.40 8.60 3.33
N LEU A 86 -1.18 7.64 2.43
CA LEU A 86 -1.68 6.28 2.58
C LEU A 86 -1.09 5.56 3.81
N LEU A 87 0.20 5.75 4.09
CA LEU A 87 0.85 5.20 5.30
C LEU A 87 0.25 5.78 6.58
N VAL A 88 -0.07 7.08 6.59
CA VAL A 88 -0.67 7.77 7.75
C VAL A 88 -2.15 7.42 7.90
N MET A 89 -2.86 7.08 6.83
CA MET A 89 -4.26 6.66 6.91
C MET A 89 -4.44 5.41 7.77
N ALA A 90 -3.53 4.44 7.72
CA ALA A 90 -3.64 3.19 8.49
C ALA A 90 -3.83 3.41 10.00
N PRO A 91 -2.93 4.11 10.72
CA PRO A 91 -3.13 4.37 12.14
C PRO A 91 -4.33 5.28 12.42
N ALA A 92 -4.68 6.20 11.51
CA ALA A 92 -5.85 7.07 11.67
C ALA A 92 -7.17 6.27 11.69
N PHE A 93 -7.31 5.26 10.81
CA PHE A 93 -8.51 4.44 10.74
C PHE A 93 -8.51 3.23 11.69
N TRP A 94 -7.38 2.82 12.25
CA TRP A 94 -7.34 1.70 13.19
C TRP A 94 -7.96 2.03 14.56
N GLY A 95 -7.67 3.21 15.12
CA GLY A 95 -8.13 3.57 16.48
C GLY A 95 -9.45 4.35 16.53
N MET A 96 -9.78 5.08 15.46
CA MET A 96 -10.82 6.11 15.50
C MET A 96 -12.10 5.74 14.75
N SER A 97 -12.01 4.81 13.81
CA SER A 97 -13.08 4.59 12.82
C SER A 97 -14.32 3.91 13.39
N VAL A 98 -14.18 2.96 14.32
CA VAL A 98 -15.35 2.24 14.88
C VAL A 98 -16.26 3.16 15.68
N TRP A 99 -15.70 4.10 16.44
CA TRP A 99 -16.47 5.05 17.25
C TRP A 99 -17.17 6.12 16.41
N ILE A 100 -16.59 6.52 15.28
CA ILE A 100 -17.11 7.63 14.45
C ILE A 100 -17.99 7.12 13.30
N THR A 101 -17.62 6.00 12.68
CA THR A 101 -18.23 5.51 11.44
C THR A 101 -19.02 4.21 11.63
N GLY A 102 -19.04 3.67 12.85
CA GLY A 102 -19.67 2.40 13.17
C GLY A 102 -18.81 1.19 12.81
N PRO A 103 -19.23 -0.03 13.20
CA PRO A 103 -18.40 -1.23 13.09
C PRO A 103 -18.07 -1.58 11.63
N TRP A 104 -19.06 -1.54 10.75
CA TRP A 104 -18.92 -1.94 9.36
C TRP A 104 -18.01 -1.04 8.54
N ILE A 105 -18.30 0.26 8.54
CA ILE A 105 -17.51 1.25 7.79
C ILE A 105 -16.14 1.38 8.45
N GLY A 106 -16.06 1.33 9.77
CA GLY A 106 -14.80 1.37 10.49
C GLY A 106 -13.89 0.19 10.15
N GLY A 107 -14.44 -1.03 10.16
CA GLY A 107 -13.73 -2.25 9.76
C GLY A 107 -13.24 -2.22 8.32
N LEU A 108 -14.10 -1.76 7.40
CA LEU A 108 -13.73 -1.57 6.01
C LEU A 108 -12.54 -0.62 5.87
N LEU A 109 -12.65 0.58 6.45
CA LEU A 109 -11.61 1.61 6.34
C LEU A 109 -10.31 1.17 7.02
N ALA A 110 -10.39 0.49 8.16
CA ALA A 110 -9.22 -0.05 8.85
C ALA A 110 -8.52 -1.13 8.00
N GLY A 111 -9.27 -2.09 7.46
CA GLY A 111 -8.72 -3.17 6.64
C GLY A 111 -8.10 -2.67 5.32
N VAL A 112 -8.78 -1.75 4.63
CA VAL A 112 -8.26 -1.13 3.40
C VAL A 112 -7.00 -0.32 3.70
N SER A 113 -7.05 0.58 4.68
CA SER A 113 -5.93 1.48 4.97
C SER A 113 -4.68 0.73 5.44
N MET A 114 -4.82 -0.29 6.31
CA MET A 114 -3.70 -1.15 6.71
C MET A 114 -3.10 -1.91 5.53
N SER A 115 -3.94 -2.49 4.67
CA SER A 115 -3.47 -3.22 3.49
C SER A 115 -2.74 -2.30 2.50
N LEU A 116 -3.28 -1.10 2.27
CA LEU A 116 -2.64 -0.09 1.42
C LEU A 116 -1.32 0.40 2.02
N ALA A 117 -1.25 0.61 3.34
CA ALA A 117 0.00 0.99 4.00
C ALA A 117 1.08 -0.09 3.84
N ILE A 118 0.74 -1.37 4.05
CA ILE A 118 1.64 -2.51 3.85
C ILE A 118 2.14 -2.57 2.40
N PHE A 119 1.24 -2.39 1.44
CA PHE A 119 1.57 -2.39 0.01
C PHE A 119 2.47 -1.21 -0.38
N VAL A 120 2.18 -0.01 0.09
CA VAL A 120 2.85 1.22 -0.36
C VAL A 120 4.17 1.47 0.38
N ALA A 121 4.32 0.97 1.61
CA ALA A 121 5.53 1.12 2.43
C ALA A 121 6.84 0.80 1.70
N PRO A 122 7.02 -0.39 1.07
CA PRO A 122 8.27 -0.70 0.36
C PRO A 122 8.51 0.20 -0.85
N ALA A 123 7.45 0.62 -1.57
CA ALA A 123 7.58 1.52 -2.72
C ALA A 123 8.06 2.92 -2.30
N VAL A 124 7.40 3.49 -1.28
CA VAL A 124 7.75 4.81 -0.74
C VAL A 124 9.11 4.78 -0.06
N GLY A 125 9.42 3.72 0.68
CA GLY A 125 10.73 3.55 1.33
C GLY A 125 11.88 3.56 0.32
N LEU A 126 11.77 2.80 -0.77
CA LEU A 126 12.78 2.79 -1.83
C LEU A 126 12.94 4.17 -2.49
N LEU A 127 11.82 4.84 -2.79
CA LEU A 127 11.87 6.17 -3.41
C LEU A 127 12.41 7.25 -2.46
N ALA A 128 12.12 7.16 -1.16
CA ALA A 128 12.69 8.05 -0.15
C ALA A 128 14.20 7.89 -0.05
N ILE A 129 14.70 6.65 -0.03
CA ILE A 129 16.14 6.36 -0.05
C ILE A 129 16.78 6.94 -1.31
N LYS A 130 16.15 6.76 -2.47
CA LYS A 130 16.63 7.34 -3.74
C LYS A 130 16.75 8.85 -3.66
N ALA A 131 15.71 9.52 -3.18
CA ALA A 131 15.68 10.97 -3.08
C ALA A 131 16.79 11.51 -2.16
N ILE A 132 17.03 10.86 -1.02
CA ILE A 132 18.12 11.21 -0.09
C ILE A 132 19.48 11.01 -0.77
N TRP A 133 19.68 9.89 -1.47
CA TRP A 133 20.93 9.63 -2.19
C TRP A 133 21.19 10.66 -3.29
N GLU A 134 20.15 11.05 -4.04
CA GLU A 134 20.28 12.07 -5.08
C GLU A 134 20.60 13.46 -4.52
N ILE A 135 20.13 13.81 -3.32
CA ILE A 135 20.50 15.06 -2.64
C ILE A 135 21.97 15.02 -2.19
N GLY A 136 22.43 13.87 -1.67
CA GLY A 136 23.75 13.74 -1.07
C GLY A 136 24.90 13.50 -2.07
N LYS A 137 24.63 12.94 -3.25
CA LYS A 137 25.67 12.57 -4.22
C LYS A 137 26.34 13.77 -4.91
N ASP A 138 25.67 14.92 -4.94
CA ASP A 138 26.12 16.14 -5.62
C ASP A 138 26.78 17.14 -4.63
N VAL A 139 26.96 16.72 -3.37
CA VAL A 139 27.72 17.41 -2.32
C VAL A 139 29.11 16.81 -2.22
#